data_AF-A0A2K8LWZ0-F1
#
_entry.id   AF-A0A2K8LWZ0-F1
#
_cell.length_a   1.000
_cell.length_b   1.000
_cell.length_c   1.000
_cell.angle_alpha   90.00
_cell.angle_beta   90.00
_cell.angle_gamma   90.00
#
_symmetry.space_group_name_H-M   'P 1'
#
loop_
_entity.id
_entity.type
_entity.pdbx_description
1 polymer ?
#
loop_
_entity_poly.entity_id
_entity_poly.type
_entity_poly.pdbx_seq_one_letter_code
_entity_poly.pdbx_strand_id
1 'polypeptide(L)'
;MTAAHGELTLRLVPAEFLAPGDATTPEFAPGLYAVLTFEVPAGAEVDGESLTRSLDDAPGTPLEQAERNLAALPVERHEIVHIADGGAFHLLSGESGSIASQVLVFDQLYRKLTGKEVPPGGLVCAIPTDHHLLFFPQAEGSYGTLTGIAERAAELFVEGPRELSPHVYLWRAGEMTQLTVQQGDEIRFRPSAEVAADATEGPLVDDPSVPPDPHNFVFVTRMLGTAALDYGALLLSSMQEGNQNPNEFLAKGWADIGAYLPAEQRRPLDVPHGRLTEIDGHHLLSVTFAGAIGPAESYFAAIVLPAGSSVCRFFTLANDGGGDGRTALLGEWLASGYVPRQEDMPVDEDAFLRGIADVLGPPKRRGLFRRRR
;
A
#
# COMPACT_ATOMS: atom_id res chain seq x y z
N MET A 1 -15.16 -48.27 9.33
CA MET A 1 -14.83 -46.95 8.76
C MET A 1 -15.60 -45.93 9.59
N THR A 2 -14.88 -45.02 10.25
CA THR A 2 -15.47 -43.97 11.08
C THR A 2 -15.95 -42.88 10.14
N ALA A 3 -17.25 -42.57 10.12
CA ALA A 3 -17.75 -41.40 9.41
C ALA A 3 -17.09 -40.15 10.02
N ALA A 4 -16.31 -39.41 9.25
CA ALA A 4 -15.81 -38.12 9.68
C ALA A 4 -16.73 -37.05 9.11
N HIS A 5 -17.15 -36.11 9.95
CA HIS A 5 -17.96 -34.99 9.55
C HIS A 5 -17.06 -33.99 8.82
N GLY A 6 -17.42 -33.61 7.60
CA GLY A 6 -16.74 -32.51 6.93
C GLY A 6 -17.00 -31.22 7.69
N GLU A 7 -15.98 -30.39 7.87
CA GLU A 7 -16.11 -29.09 8.51
C GLU A 7 -16.27 -28.00 7.46
N LEU A 8 -17.33 -27.19 7.61
CA LEU A 8 -17.50 -26.00 6.80
C LEU A 8 -16.40 -24.99 7.15
N THR A 9 -15.67 -24.49 6.16
CA THR A 9 -14.60 -23.52 6.35
C THR A 9 -14.56 -22.53 5.18
N LEU A 10 -13.79 -21.45 5.34
CA LEU A 10 -13.48 -20.54 4.25
C LEU A 10 -12.14 -20.90 3.64
N ARG A 11 -12.07 -20.84 2.31
CA ARG A 11 -10.82 -21.03 1.57
C ARG A 11 -10.58 -19.84 0.65
N LEU A 12 -9.34 -19.37 0.66
CA LEU A 12 -8.86 -18.41 -0.32
C LEU A 12 -8.42 -19.15 -1.58
N VAL A 13 -9.00 -18.79 -2.72
CA VAL A 13 -8.73 -19.45 -4.00
C VAL A 13 -8.50 -18.43 -5.12
N PRO A 14 -7.68 -18.77 -6.12
CA PRO A 14 -7.59 -17.98 -7.35
C PRO A 14 -8.89 -18.02 -8.17
N ALA A 15 -9.07 -17.02 -9.04
CA ALA A 15 -10.25 -16.89 -9.90
C ALA A 15 -10.58 -18.15 -10.73
N GLU A 16 -9.56 -18.86 -11.21
CA GLU A 16 -9.73 -20.06 -12.04
C GLU A 16 -10.32 -21.26 -11.29
N PHE A 17 -10.38 -21.21 -9.96
CA PHE A 17 -10.98 -22.25 -9.12
C PHE A 17 -12.42 -21.93 -8.70
N LEU A 18 -12.98 -20.79 -9.11
CA LEU A 18 -14.40 -20.48 -8.90
C LEU A 18 -15.29 -21.40 -9.72
N ALA A 19 -16.40 -21.88 -9.13
CA ALA A 19 -17.33 -22.71 -9.86
C ALA A 19 -18.12 -21.88 -10.88
N PRO A 20 -18.54 -22.46 -12.02
CA PRO A 20 -19.42 -21.78 -12.96
C PRO A 20 -20.74 -21.40 -12.28
N GLY A 21 -20.96 -20.11 -12.04
CA GLY A 21 -22.12 -19.60 -11.30
C GLY A 21 -21.77 -18.75 -10.07
N ASP A 22 -20.52 -18.81 -9.60
CA ASP A 22 -20.01 -18.02 -8.46
C ASP A 22 -19.68 -16.56 -8.84
N ALA A 23 -20.18 -16.07 -9.98
CA ALA A 23 -19.86 -14.74 -10.54
C ALA A 23 -20.29 -13.56 -9.64
N THR A 24 -21.01 -13.83 -8.54
CA THR A 24 -21.44 -12.83 -7.55
C THR A 24 -20.53 -12.78 -6.32
N THR A 25 -19.57 -13.69 -6.17
CA THR A 25 -18.64 -13.70 -5.02
C THR A 25 -17.70 -12.50 -5.13
N PRO A 26 -17.71 -11.58 -4.14
CA PRO A 26 -16.80 -10.44 -4.14
C PRO A 26 -15.34 -10.90 -4.11
N GLU A 27 -14.51 -10.21 -4.88
CA GLU A 27 -13.06 -10.41 -4.85
C GLU A 27 -12.51 -9.91 -3.50
N PHE A 28 -11.71 -10.76 -2.84
CA PHE A 28 -11.10 -10.43 -1.54
C PHE A 28 -9.85 -9.57 -1.74
N ALA A 29 -9.03 -9.93 -2.73
CA ALA A 29 -7.89 -9.17 -3.23
C ALA A 29 -7.74 -9.48 -4.73
N PRO A 30 -7.09 -8.63 -5.54
CA PRO A 30 -6.92 -8.88 -6.97
C PRO A 30 -6.52 -10.33 -7.30
N GLY A 31 -7.39 -11.02 -8.03
CA GLY A 31 -7.26 -12.42 -8.44
C GLY A 31 -7.68 -13.47 -7.41
N LEU A 32 -8.05 -13.08 -6.18
CA LEU A 32 -8.27 -13.96 -5.03
C LEU A 32 -9.68 -13.81 -4.44
N TYR A 33 -10.31 -14.95 -4.16
CA TYR A 33 -11.70 -15.03 -3.75
C TYR A 33 -11.84 -15.87 -2.48
N ALA A 34 -12.74 -15.43 -1.59
CA ALA A 34 -13.12 -16.20 -0.42
C ALA A 34 -14.31 -17.09 -0.78
N VAL A 35 -14.12 -18.42 -0.69
CA VAL A 35 -15.17 -19.40 -0.97
C VAL A 35 -15.48 -20.25 0.25
N LEU A 36 -16.76 -20.56 0.45
CA LEU A 36 -17.18 -21.55 1.42
C LEU A 36 -16.86 -22.95 0.90
N THR A 37 -16.15 -23.73 1.70
CA THR A 37 -15.76 -25.10 1.34
C THR A 37 -16.05 -26.05 2.49
N PHE A 38 -16.13 -27.34 2.18
CA PHE A 38 -16.18 -28.39 3.18
C PHE A 38 -14.85 -29.13 3.17
N GLU A 39 -14.12 -29.07 4.26
CA GLU A 39 -12.91 -29.87 4.44
C GLU A 39 -13.28 -31.23 5.01
N VAL A 40 -12.84 -32.27 4.32
CA VAL A 40 -13.14 -33.66 4.65
C VAL A 40 -11.81 -34.35 4.95
N PRO A 41 -11.65 -35.00 6.12
CA PRO A 41 -10.43 -35.73 6.43
C PRO A 41 -10.11 -36.78 5.36
N ALA A 42 -8.83 -36.94 5.06
CA ALA A 42 -8.36 -37.89 4.05
C ALA A 42 -8.90 -39.31 4.33
N GLY A 43 -9.61 -39.89 3.37
CA GLY A 43 -10.19 -41.23 3.47
C GLY A 43 -11.55 -41.32 4.17
N ALA A 44 -12.17 -40.19 4.52
CA ALA A 44 -13.53 -40.17 5.02
C ALA A 44 -14.55 -40.08 3.86
N GLU A 45 -15.65 -40.84 3.97
CA GLU A 45 -16.81 -40.65 3.12
C GLU A 45 -17.67 -39.51 3.65
N VAL A 46 -18.08 -38.62 2.74
CA VAL A 46 -18.97 -37.51 3.04
C VAL A 46 -20.40 -37.99 3.02
N ASP A 47 -21.07 -37.95 4.18
CA ASP A 47 -22.51 -38.10 4.24
C ASP A 47 -23.19 -36.74 3.98
N GLY A 48 -23.83 -36.61 2.82
CA GLY A 48 -24.52 -35.39 2.41
C GLY A 48 -25.65 -34.97 3.35
N GLU A 49 -26.36 -35.91 3.99
CA GLU A 49 -27.41 -35.58 4.98
C GLU A 49 -26.81 -35.02 6.28
N SER A 50 -25.61 -35.49 6.64
CA SER A 50 -24.86 -35.02 7.81
C SER A 50 -24.37 -33.58 7.62
N LEU A 51 -23.95 -33.22 6.40
CA LEU A 51 -23.57 -31.86 6.04
C LEU A 51 -24.74 -30.88 6.13
N THR A 52 -25.91 -31.24 5.59
CA THR A 52 -27.10 -30.37 5.65
C THR A 52 -27.55 -30.16 7.10
N ARG A 53 -27.53 -31.21 7.92
CA ARG A 53 -27.90 -31.11 9.34
C ARG A 53 -26.93 -30.26 10.15
N SER A 54 -25.63 -30.35 9.86
CA SER A 54 -24.59 -29.53 10.50
C SER A 54 -24.76 -28.02 10.20
N LEU A 55 -25.21 -27.68 9.00
CA LEU A 55 -25.54 -26.30 8.63
C LEU A 55 -26.80 -25.79 9.34
N ASP A 56 -27.83 -26.63 9.47
CA ASP A 56 -29.12 -26.25 10.06
C ASP A 56 -29.08 -26.13 11.60
N ASP A 57 -28.25 -26.94 12.27
CA ASP A 57 -28.17 -26.99 13.74
C ASP A 57 -27.15 -25.99 14.34
N ALA A 58 -26.31 -25.35 13.52
CA ALA A 58 -25.30 -24.41 13.97
C ALA A 58 -25.89 -23.01 14.27
N PRO A 59 -25.48 -22.34 15.37
CA PRO A 59 -25.91 -20.96 15.61
C PRO A 59 -25.21 -19.99 14.65
N GLY A 60 -26.00 -19.17 13.95
CA GLY A 60 -25.51 -18.14 13.03
C GLY A 60 -25.66 -18.51 11.56
N THR A 61 -25.06 -17.72 10.68
CA THR A 61 -25.02 -18.01 9.24
C THR A 61 -23.92 -19.02 8.90
N PRO A 62 -24.01 -19.74 7.76
CA PRO A 62 -22.92 -20.60 7.28
C PRO A 62 -21.57 -19.85 7.17
N LEU A 63 -21.59 -18.58 6.79
CA LEU A 63 -20.39 -17.74 6.74
C LEU A 63 -19.77 -17.56 8.12
N GLU A 64 -20.56 -17.16 9.12
CA GLU A 64 -20.08 -16.99 10.50
C GLU A 64 -19.54 -18.30 11.09
N GLN A 65 -20.14 -19.45 10.74
CA GLN A 65 -19.66 -20.75 11.15
C GLN A 65 -18.32 -21.11 10.49
N ALA A 66 -18.18 -20.81 9.19
CA ALA A 66 -16.96 -21.05 8.44
C ALA A 66 -15.79 -20.18 8.94
N GLU A 67 -16.05 -18.90 9.25
CA GLU A 67 -15.08 -18.00 9.86
C GLU A 67 -14.63 -18.51 11.24
N ARG A 68 -15.57 -18.96 12.08
CA ARG A 68 -15.24 -19.55 13.39
C ARG A 68 -14.36 -20.80 13.26
N ASN A 69 -14.67 -21.67 12.31
CA ASN A 69 -13.88 -22.89 12.08
C ASN A 69 -12.48 -22.55 11.55
N LEU A 70 -12.39 -21.62 10.60
CA LEU A 70 -11.12 -21.13 10.08
C LEU A 70 -10.25 -20.50 11.17
N ALA A 71 -10.81 -19.68 12.05
CA ALA A 71 -10.09 -19.06 13.16
C ALA A 71 -9.62 -20.09 14.22
N ALA A 72 -10.34 -21.20 14.35
CA ALA A 72 -9.99 -22.29 15.24
C ALA A 72 -8.82 -23.14 14.73
N LEU A 73 -8.50 -23.10 13.43
CA LEU A 73 -7.41 -23.89 12.85
C LEU A 73 -6.08 -23.64 13.58
N PRO A 74 -5.31 -24.70 13.91
CA PRO A 74 -4.01 -24.54 14.51
C PRO A 74 -3.07 -23.81 13.54
N VAL A 75 -2.19 -22.99 14.11
CA VAL A 75 -1.04 -22.47 13.36
C VAL A 75 0.05 -23.51 13.47
N GLU A 76 0.36 -24.17 12.36
CA GLU A 76 1.29 -25.30 12.33
C GLU A 76 2.73 -24.85 12.61
N ARG A 77 3.19 -23.81 11.91
CA ARG A 77 4.49 -23.18 12.13
C ARG A 77 4.36 -21.68 12.06
N HIS A 78 4.92 -21.00 13.06
CA HIS A 78 5.00 -19.55 13.16
C HIS A 78 6.44 -19.15 13.47
N GLU A 79 7.02 -18.37 12.56
CA GLU A 79 8.35 -17.78 12.71
C GLU A 79 8.27 -16.26 12.70
N ILE A 80 9.23 -15.64 13.38
CA ILE A 80 9.51 -14.21 13.24
C ILE A 80 10.82 -14.12 12.46
N VAL A 81 10.73 -13.62 11.23
CA VAL A 81 11.87 -13.44 10.33
C VAL A 81 12.41 -12.04 10.55
N HIS A 82 13.67 -11.94 11.00
CA HIS A 82 14.36 -10.68 11.18
C HIS A 82 15.06 -10.25 9.89
N ILE A 83 14.91 -8.98 9.53
CA ILE A 83 15.61 -8.35 8.41
C ILE A 83 16.86 -7.65 8.93
N ALA A 84 17.92 -7.64 8.12
CA ALA A 84 19.21 -7.05 8.48
C ALA A 84 19.09 -5.58 8.94
N ASP A 85 18.18 -4.81 8.35
CA ASP A 85 17.97 -3.38 8.60
C ASP A 85 16.98 -3.09 9.74
N GLY A 86 16.96 -3.95 10.78
CA GLY A 86 16.21 -3.69 12.02
C GLY A 86 14.71 -4.01 11.99
N GLY A 87 14.23 -4.65 10.92
CA GLY A 87 12.84 -5.05 10.73
C GLY A 87 12.53 -6.49 11.15
N ALA A 88 11.24 -6.82 11.30
CA ALA A 88 10.80 -8.21 11.41
C ALA A 88 9.38 -8.42 10.87
N PHE A 89 9.12 -9.61 10.32
CA PHE A 89 7.78 -10.02 9.93
C PHE A 89 7.45 -11.43 10.42
N HIS A 90 6.17 -11.70 10.59
CA HIS A 90 5.64 -13.02 10.90
C HIS A 90 5.55 -13.84 9.62
N LEU A 91 6.05 -15.07 9.65
CA LEU A 91 5.85 -16.08 8.61
C LEU A 91 5.05 -17.23 9.22
N LEU A 92 3.87 -17.46 8.67
CA LEU A 92 3.10 -18.67 8.93
C LEU A 92 3.29 -19.64 7.78
N SER A 93 3.53 -20.90 8.12
CA SER A 93 3.60 -21.99 7.17
C SER A 93 2.98 -23.26 7.75
N GLY A 94 2.56 -24.17 6.87
CA GLY A 94 2.06 -25.48 7.28
C GLY A 94 1.98 -26.42 6.08
N GLU A 95 1.66 -27.68 6.34
CA GLU A 95 1.40 -28.71 5.33
C GLU A 95 -0.07 -28.65 4.84
N SER A 96 -0.95 -28.01 5.61
CA SER A 96 -2.31 -27.71 5.16
C SER A 96 -2.33 -26.52 4.21
N GLY A 97 -2.91 -26.70 3.01
CA GLY A 97 -3.19 -25.62 2.06
C GLY A 97 -4.28 -24.64 2.50
N SER A 98 -4.52 -24.52 3.81
CA SER A 98 -5.53 -23.64 4.43
C SER A 98 -4.90 -22.58 5.34
N ILE A 99 -3.58 -22.62 5.52
CA ILE A 99 -2.83 -21.62 6.31
C ILE A 99 -3.05 -20.21 5.76
N ALA A 100 -2.90 -20.03 4.46
CA ALA A 100 -3.10 -18.73 3.82
C ALA A 100 -4.53 -18.19 3.98
N SER A 101 -5.52 -19.09 4.07
CA SER A 101 -6.92 -18.72 4.22
C SER A 101 -7.18 -18.02 5.55
N GLN A 102 -6.33 -18.18 6.57
CA GLN A 102 -6.46 -17.49 7.85
C GLN A 102 -6.35 -15.95 7.73
N VAL A 103 -5.88 -15.43 6.59
CA VAL A 103 -5.95 -13.99 6.27
C VAL A 103 -7.39 -13.47 6.22
N LEU A 104 -8.38 -14.32 5.92
CA LEU A 104 -9.80 -13.96 5.89
C LEU A 104 -10.35 -13.65 7.29
N VAL A 105 -9.67 -14.11 8.34
CA VAL A 105 -10.00 -13.89 9.75
C VAL A 105 -8.85 -13.16 10.46
N PHE A 106 -8.22 -12.21 9.76
CA PHE A 106 -6.93 -11.64 10.15
C PHE A 106 -6.92 -11.03 11.56
N ASP A 107 -8.00 -10.36 11.99
CA ASP A 107 -8.13 -9.82 13.35
C ASP A 107 -7.98 -10.92 14.42
N GLN A 108 -8.64 -12.05 14.20
CA GLN A 108 -8.68 -13.17 15.14
C GLN A 108 -7.33 -13.90 15.14
N LEU A 109 -6.73 -14.06 13.95
CA LEU A 109 -5.39 -14.60 13.80
C LEU A 109 -4.35 -13.73 14.52
N TYR A 110 -4.37 -12.42 14.28
CA TYR A 110 -3.42 -11.48 14.88
C TYR A 110 -3.53 -11.47 16.40
N ARG A 111 -4.77 -11.44 16.93
CA ARG A 111 -5.03 -11.54 18.38
C ARG A 111 -4.55 -12.87 18.96
N LYS A 112 -4.79 -13.99 18.26
CA LYS A 112 -4.35 -15.33 18.67
C LYS A 112 -2.82 -15.42 18.77
N LEU A 113 -2.11 -14.83 17.82
CA LEU A 113 -0.63 -14.91 17.75
C LEU A 113 0.08 -13.92 18.66
N THR A 114 -0.44 -12.70 18.79
CA THR A 114 0.27 -11.59 19.47
C THR A 114 -0.35 -11.19 20.81
N GLY A 115 -1.59 -11.60 21.07
CA GLY A 115 -2.39 -11.14 22.21
C GLY A 115 -2.89 -9.69 22.08
N LYS A 116 -2.69 -9.04 20.92
CA LYS A 116 -3.05 -7.64 20.66
C LYS A 116 -4.16 -7.52 19.62
N GLU A 117 -4.85 -6.39 19.60
CA GLU A 117 -5.72 -6.00 18.48
C GLU A 117 -4.89 -5.49 17.30
N VAL A 118 -5.42 -5.63 16.08
CA VAL A 118 -4.76 -5.06 14.89
C VAL A 118 -4.66 -3.54 15.05
N PRO A 119 -3.48 -2.93 14.82
CA PRO A 119 -3.35 -1.47 14.92
C PRO A 119 -4.23 -0.73 13.91
N PRO A 120 -4.62 0.53 14.17
CA PRO A 120 -5.43 1.34 13.25
C PRO A 120 -4.82 1.49 11.84
N GLY A 121 -3.49 1.42 11.75
CA GLY A 121 -2.75 1.46 10.48
C GLY A 121 -2.82 0.16 9.66
N GLY A 122 -3.40 -0.91 10.21
CA GLY A 122 -3.53 -2.20 9.54
C GLY A 122 -2.28 -3.07 9.61
N LEU A 123 -2.31 -4.16 8.84
CA LEU A 123 -1.21 -5.09 8.65
C LEU A 123 -0.73 -5.03 7.20
N VAL A 124 0.58 -5.02 7.00
CA VAL A 124 1.14 -5.33 5.70
C VAL A 124 1.27 -6.85 5.60
N CYS A 125 0.82 -7.47 4.52
CA CYS A 125 0.85 -8.91 4.35
C CYS A 125 1.16 -9.34 2.91
N ALA A 126 1.55 -10.59 2.74
CA ALA A 126 1.70 -11.25 1.45
C ALA A 126 1.21 -12.70 1.53
N ILE A 127 0.64 -13.18 0.42
CA ILE A 127 -0.03 -14.48 0.35
C ILE A 127 0.50 -15.25 -0.87
N PRO A 128 1.78 -15.66 -0.86
CA PRO A 128 2.42 -16.24 -2.05
C PRO A 128 1.84 -17.59 -2.46
N THR A 129 1.39 -18.38 -1.50
CA THR A 129 0.87 -19.74 -1.73
C THR A 129 -0.26 -20.03 -0.76
N ASP A 130 -1.03 -21.10 -0.95
CA ASP A 130 -2.07 -21.51 0.00
C ASP A 130 -1.51 -22.06 1.34
N HIS A 131 -0.18 -22.32 1.40
CA HIS A 131 0.53 -22.81 2.59
C HIS A 131 1.26 -21.71 3.36
N HIS A 132 1.33 -20.48 2.85
CA HIS A 132 2.18 -19.42 3.42
C HIS A 132 1.41 -18.11 3.58
N LEU A 133 1.56 -17.49 4.75
CA LEU A 133 1.05 -16.14 5.03
C LEU A 133 2.15 -15.35 5.74
N LEU A 134 2.54 -14.23 5.17
CA LEU A 134 3.54 -13.33 5.74
C LEU A 134 2.85 -12.04 6.17
N PHE A 135 3.22 -11.47 7.32
CA PHE A 135 2.71 -10.17 7.72
C PHE A 135 3.51 -9.45 8.80
N PHE A 136 3.33 -8.13 8.89
CA PHE A 136 3.79 -7.32 10.00
C PHE A 136 2.83 -6.14 10.24
N PRO A 137 2.77 -5.59 11.47
CA PRO A 137 1.96 -4.39 11.73
C PRO A 137 2.51 -3.18 10.98
N GLN A 138 1.65 -2.45 10.26
CA GLN A 138 2.08 -1.31 9.45
C GLN A 138 2.75 -0.19 10.27
N ALA A 139 2.52 -0.12 11.58
CA ALA A 139 3.19 0.84 12.47
C ALA A 139 4.55 0.35 13.00
N GLU A 140 4.83 -0.96 12.93
CA GLU A 140 6.06 -1.58 13.45
C GLU A 140 7.06 -1.93 12.33
N GLY A 141 6.62 -1.84 11.07
CA GLY A 141 7.48 -2.11 9.92
C GLY A 141 8.57 -1.06 9.72
N SER A 142 9.48 -1.37 8.82
CA SER A 142 10.39 -0.43 8.17
C SER A 142 10.30 -0.63 6.65
N TYR A 143 10.90 0.27 5.87
CA TYR A 143 10.98 0.03 4.42
C TYR A 143 11.75 -1.28 4.13
N GLY A 144 12.81 -1.58 4.87
CA GLY A 144 13.52 -2.86 4.77
C GLY A 144 12.64 -4.07 5.12
N THR A 145 11.70 -3.92 6.06
CA THR A 145 10.71 -4.99 6.36
C THR A 145 9.77 -5.20 5.17
N LEU A 146 9.33 -4.10 4.55
CA LEU A 146 8.44 -4.10 3.40
C LEU A 146 9.12 -4.69 2.16
N THR A 147 10.39 -4.39 1.89
CA THR A 147 11.14 -5.03 0.80
C THR A 147 11.39 -6.51 1.12
N GLY A 148 11.76 -6.83 2.35
CA GLY A 148 12.01 -8.20 2.78
C GLY A 148 10.78 -9.11 2.65
N ILE A 149 9.57 -8.63 2.96
CA ILE A 149 8.34 -9.41 2.73
C ILE A 149 8.06 -9.58 1.23
N ALA A 150 8.34 -8.57 0.40
CA ALA A 150 8.12 -8.63 -1.04
C ALA A 150 9.06 -9.64 -1.72
N GLU A 151 10.35 -9.58 -1.38
CA GLU A 151 11.36 -10.54 -1.86
C GLU A 151 11.01 -11.96 -1.43
N ARG A 152 10.69 -12.16 -0.14
CA ARG A 152 10.35 -13.47 0.38
C ARG A 152 9.05 -14.02 -0.22
N ALA A 153 8.06 -13.17 -0.47
CA ALA A 153 6.83 -13.58 -1.13
C ALA A 153 7.08 -14.00 -2.58
N ALA A 154 7.91 -13.26 -3.33
CA ALA A 154 8.27 -13.63 -4.70
C ALA A 154 8.98 -14.99 -4.77
N GLU A 155 9.93 -15.25 -3.86
CA GLU A 155 10.60 -16.55 -3.75
C GLU A 155 9.59 -17.68 -3.49
N LEU A 156 8.75 -17.52 -2.48
CA LEU A 156 7.76 -18.53 -2.09
C LEU A 156 6.69 -18.75 -3.16
N PHE A 157 6.35 -17.72 -3.93
CA PHE A 157 5.42 -17.85 -5.04
C PHE A 157 6.00 -18.77 -6.12
N VAL A 158 7.28 -18.64 -6.46
CA VAL A 158 7.94 -19.48 -7.49
C VAL A 158 8.20 -20.91 -6.98
N GLU A 159 8.57 -21.08 -5.72
CA GLU A 159 8.93 -22.39 -5.15
C GLU A 159 7.73 -23.13 -4.55
N GLY A 160 6.58 -22.46 -4.47
CA GLY A 160 5.42 -22.87 -3.72
C GLY A 160 4.70 -24.11 -4.24
N PRO A 161 4.02 -24.87 -3.37
CA PRO A 161 3.24 -26.05 -3.79
C PRO A 161 1.98 -25.67 -4.58
N ARG A 162 1.36 -24.53 -4.26
CA ARG A 162 0.25 -23.93 -5.00
C ARG A 162 0.24 -22.42 -4.82
N GLU A 163 0.46 -21.74 -5.93
CA GLU A 163 0.60 -20.30 -6.05
C GLU A 163 -0.74 -19.59 -5.80
N LEU A 164 -0.69 -18.45 -5.11
CA LEU A 164 -1.86 -17.57 -4.94
C LEU A 164 -1.57 -16.17 -5.47
N SER A 165 -0.66 -15.43 -4.84
CA SER A 165 -0.29 -14.09 -5.32
C SER A 165 1.14 -13.69 -4.94
N PRO A 166 1.95 -13.20 -5.88
CA PRO A 166 3.30 -12.72 -5.59
C PRO A 166 3.31 -11.32 -4.95
N HIS A 167 2.13 -10.73 -4.72
CA HIS A 167 2.01 -9.33 -4.32
C HIS A 167 1.96 -9.13 -2.79
N VAL A 168 2.36 -7.92 -2.40
CA VAL A 168 2.22 -7.42 -1.04
C VAL A 168 0.97 -6.56 -0.98
N TYR A 169 0.26 -6.64 0.13
CA TYR A 169 -1.00 -5.96 0.39
C TYR A 169 -0.96 -5.23 1.73
N LEU A 170 -1.74 -4.17 1.83
CA LEU A 170 -2.12 -3.54 3.07
C LEU A 170 -3.53 -3.99 3.43
N TRP A 171 -3.65 -4.75 4.51
CA TRP A 171 -4.92 -5.16 5.08
C TRP A 171 -5.38 -4.13 6.12
N ARG A 172 -6.60 -3.61 5.96
CA ARG A 172 -7.25 -2.69 6.92
C ARG A 172 -8.74 -3.02 7.03
N ALA A 173 -9.18 -3.45 8.20
CA ALA A 173 -10.60 -3.66 8.52
C ALA A 173 -11.35 -4.54 7.49
N GLY A 174 -10.70 -5.60 7.03
CA GLY A 174 -11.26 -6.54 6.05
C GLY A 174 -10.98 -6.19 4.59
N GLU A 175 -10.45 -5.01 4.29
CA GLU A 175 -10.10 -4.58 2.94
C GLU A 175 -8.62 -4.81 2.63
N MET A 176 -8.33 -5.25 1.40
CA MET A 176 -6.97 -5.52 0.90
C MET A 176 -6.59 -4.52 -0.19
N THR A 177 -5.57 -3.71 0.06
CA THR A 177 -5.01 -2.77 -0.92
C THR A 177 -3.66 -3.30 -1.42
N GLN A 178 -3.55 -3.62 -2.71
CA GLN A 178 -2.31 -4.12 -3.30
C GLN A 178 -1.23 -3.02 -3.36
N LEU A 179 -0.08 -3.30 -2.74
CA LEU A 179 1.07 -2.39 -2.65
C LEU A 179 2.17 -2.68 -3.68
N THR A 180 2.11 -3.79 -4.43
CA THR A 180 3.13 -4.12 -5.45
C THR A 180 2.53 -4.45 -6.81
N VAL A 181 3.33 -4.34 -7.87
CA VAL A 181 3.03 -4.80 -9.24
C VAL A 181 4.14 -5.71 -9.70
N GLN A 182 3.81 -6.69 -10.55
CA GLN A 182 4.79 -7.54 -11.20
C GLN A 182 5.15 -6.96 -12.57
N GLN A 183 6.44 -6.88 -12.85
CA GLN A 183 7.03 -6.28 -14.03
C GLN A 183 8.07 -7.27 -14.60
N GLY A 184 7.63 -8.15 -15.49
CA GLY A 184 8.41 -9.33 -15.87
C GLY A 184 8.60 -10.24 -14.65
N ASP A 185 9.86 -10.52 -14.31
CA ASP A 185 10.23 -11.35 -13.15
C ASP A 185 10.45 -10.53 -11.87
N GLU A 186 10.30 -9.20 -11.91
CA GLU A 186 10.56 -8.32 -10.76
C GLU A 186 9.24 -7.87 -10.11
N ILE A 187 9.19 -7.91 -8.76
CA ILE A 187 8.11 -7.31 -7.97
C ILE A 187 8.53 -5.91 -7.54
N ARG A 188 7.72 -4.90 -7.88
CA ARG A 188 7.97 -3.50 -7.54
C ARG A 188 6.82 -2.90 -6.76
N PHE A 189 7.07 -1.91 -5.91
CA PHE A 189 5.98 -1.21 -5.23
C PHE A 189 5.10 -0.46 -6.22
N ARG A 190 3.81 -0.73 -6.13
CA ARG A 190 2.76 -0.15 -6.94
C ARG A 190 2.56 1.29 -6.50
N PRO A 191 2.57 2.24 -7.45
CA PRO A 191 1.88 3.48 -7.25
C PRO A 191 0.36 3.29 -7.38
N SER A 192 -0.46 3.86 -6.48
CA SER A 192 -1.88 3.50 -6.35
C SER A 192 -2.66 3.67 -7.67
N ALA A 193 -3.67 2.82 -7.89
CA ALA A 193 -4.36 2.71 -9.18
C ALA A 193 -5.12 3.99 -9.59
N GLU A 194 -5.65 4.75 -8.63
CA GLU A 194 -6.30 6.05 -8.88
C GLU A 194 -5.32 7.06 -9.49
N VAL A 195 -4.06 7.07 -9.04
CA VAL A 195 -3.01 7.95 -9.56
C VAL A 195 -2.47 7.47 -10.92
N ALA A 196 -2.59 6.18 -11.22
CA ALA A 196 -2.20 5.63 -12.51
C ALA A 196 -3.18 5.97 -13.63
N ALA A 197 -4.50 5.94 -13.36
CA ALA A 197 -5.54 6.30 -14.32
C ALA A 197 -5.55 7.81 -14.62
N ASP A 198 -5.30 8.66 -13.60
CA ASP A 198 -5.36 10.12 -13.72
C ASP A 198 -4.19 10.72 -14.55
N ALA A 199 -3.07 10.01 -14.67
CA ALA A 199 -1.98 10.40 -15.57
C ALA A 199 -2.38 10.26 -17.06
N THR A 200 -3.44 9.53 -17.35
CA THR A 200 -4.03 9.34 -18.69
C THR A 200 -5.44 9.96 -18.83
N GLU A 201 -6.13 10.31 -17.74
CA GLU A 201 -7.52 10.79 -17.79
C GLU A 201 -7.81 12.05 -16.97
N GLY A 202 -6.78 12.77 -16.48
CA GLY A 202 -6.93 14.15 -16.03
C GLY A 202 -7.07 15.12 -17.22
N PRO A 203 -7.58 16.36 -17.02
CA PRO A 203 -7.83 17.35 -18.09
C PRO A 203 -6.59 17.84 -18.85
N LEU A 204 -5.44 17.16 -18.69
CA LEU A 204 -4.17 17.42 -19.33
C LEU A 204 -3.87 16.46 -20.50
N VAL A 205 -4.69 15.41 -20.73
CA VAL A 205 -4.42 14.41 -21.78
C VAL A 205 -5.02 14.77 -23.15
N ASP A 206 -6.00 15.68 -23.18
CA ASP A 206 -6.70 16.08 -24.41
C ASP A 206 -6.17 17.39 -25.05
N ASP A 207 -5.10 18.00 -24.53
CA ASP A 207 -4.45 19.17 -25.16
C ASP A 207 -3.26 18.76 -26.05
N PRO A 208 -3.37 18.85 -27.39
CA PRO A 208 -2.32 18.47 -28.33
C PRO A 208 -1.11 19.42 -28.34
N SER A 209 -1.03 20.42 -27.46
CA SER A 209 0.04 21.42 -27.39
C SER A 209 1.07 21.22 -26.26
N VAL A 210 0.99 20.16 -25.46
CA VAL A 210 1.99 19.84 -24.43
C VAL A 210 2.56 18.43 -24.64
N PRO A 211 3.87 18.27 -24.92
CA PRO A 211 4.62 17.12 -24.48
C PRO A 211 5.16 17.44 -23.07
N PRO A 212 4.52 16.98 -21.98
CA PRO A 212 5.13 17.14 -20.66
C PRO A 212 6.33 16.21 -20.61
N ASP A 213 7.42 16.62 -19.97
CA ASP A 213 8.50 15.68 -19.66
C ASP A 213 7.95 14.70 -18.62
N PRO A 214 7.63 13.46 -19.01
CA PRO A 214 6.80 12.61 -18.18
C PRO A 214 7.62 12.04 -17.02
N HIS A 215 8.96 12.15 -17.03
CA HIS A 215 9.77 11.53 -16.00
C HIS A 215 9.55 12.21 -14.64
N ASN A 216 9.74 13.52 -14.52
CA ASN A 216 9.52 14.24 -13.26
C ASN A 216 8.07 14.07 -12.79
N PHE A 217 7.12 14.35 -13.68
CA PHE A 217 5.70 14.31 -13.36
C PHE A 217 5.26 12.92 -12.89
N VAL A 218 5.62 11.86 -13.62
CA VAL A 218 5.28 10.48 -13.24
C VAL A 218 6.00 10.07 -11.96
N PHE A 219 7.27 10.46 -11.78
CA PHE A 219 7.99 10.15 -10.54
C PHE A 219 7.34 10.80 -9.32
N VAL A 220 7.00 12.09 -9.40
CA VAL A 220 6.36 12.85 -8.31
C VAL A 220 4.99 12.26 -7.99
N THR A 221 4.13 12.13 -8.99
CA THR A 221 2.75 11.72 -8.77
C THR A 221 2.67 10.25 -8.38
N ARG A 222 3.35 9.37 -9.13
CA ARG A 222 3.24 7.93 -8.91
C ARG A 222 4.13 7.46 -7.77
N MET A 223 5.44 7.64 -7.88
CA MET A 223 6.37 7.08 -6.89
C MET A 223 6.23 7.81 -5.56
N LEU A 224 6.48 9.12 -5.52
CA LEU A 224 6.44 9.88 -4.26
C LEU A 224 5.03 9.98 -3.68
N GLY A 225 4.03 10.27 -4.52
CA GLY A 225 2.65 10.37 -4.08
C GLY A 225 2.14 9.08 -3.45
N THR A 226 2.41 7.93 -4.07
CA THR A 226 1.97 6.66 -3.48
C THR A 226 2.78 6.28 -2.28
N ALA A 227 4.12 6.45 -2.33
CA ALA A 227 4.95 6.19 -1.17
C ALA A 227 4.48 7.00 0.04
N ALA A 228 4.05 8.25 -0.17
CA ALA A 228 3.47 9.09 0.88
C ALA A 228 2.15 8.53 1.41
N LEU A 229 1.20 8.20 0.54
CA LEU A 229 -0.17 7.85 0.92
C LEU A 229 -0.29 6.45 1.52
N ASP A 230 0.47 5.48 0.99
CA ASP A 230 0.30 4.07 1.37
C ASP A 230 1.21 3.68 2.53
N TYR A 231 2.46 4.17 2.53
CA TYR A 231 3.48 3.78 3.52
C TYR A 231 4.40 4.92 3.96
N GLY A 232 3.97 6.18 3.86
CA GLY A 232 4.82 7.34 4.09
C GLY A 232 5.39 7.41 5.51
N ALA A 233 4.58 7.04 6.51
CA ALA A 233 5.00 7.02 7.91
C ALA A 233 6.14 6.02 8.14
N LEU A 234 6.02 4.83 7.54
CA LEU A 234 7.06 3.79 7.57
C LEU A 234 8.35 4.26 6.90
N LEU A 235 8.20 4.87 5.72
CA LEU A 235 9.33 5.39 4.97
C LEU A 235 10.09 6.46 5.77
N LEU A 236 9.38 7.44 6.34
CA LEU A 236 9.99 8.51 7.13
C LEU A 236 10.66 7.99 8.41
N SER A 237 10.03 7.08 9.16
CA SER A 237 10.64 6.48 10.36
C SER A 237 11.93 5.75 10.01
N SER A 238 11.89 4.94 8.94
CA SER A 238 13.05 4.19 8.45
C SER A 238 14.21 5.11 8.05
N MET A 239 13.91 6.27 7.46
CA MET A 239 14.94 7.26 7.11
C MET A 239 15.51 7.98 8.35
N GLN A 240 14.69 8.26 9.36
CA GLN A 240 15.13 8.88 10.62
C GLN A 240 16.01 7.96 11.45
N GLU A 241 15.72 6.66 11.44
CA GLU A 241 16.52 5.63 12.11
C GLU A 241 17.83 5.32 11.37
N GLY A 242 18.01 5.85 10.16
CA GLY A 242 19.19 5.60 9.33
C GLY A 242 19.15 4.27 8.57
N ASN A 243 18.05 3.53 8.64
CA ASN A 243 17.85 2.26 7.94
C ASN A 243 17.59 2.45 6.44
N GLN A 244 17.17 3.65 6.01
CA GLN A 244 16.97 3.99 4.61
C GLN A 244 17.62 5.33 4.29
N ASN A 245 18.49 5.38 3.29
CA ASN A 245 19.03 6.65 2.80
C ASN A 245 18.00 7.34 1.88
N PRO A 246 17.65 8.62 2.12
CA PRO A 246 16.70 9.35 1.28
C PRO A 246 17.11 9.44 -0.20
N ASN A 247 18.40 9.72 -0.46
CA ASN A 247 18.88 9.92 -1.82
C ASN A 247 19.02 8.59 -2.58
N GLU A 248 19.33 7.49 -1.91
CA GLU A 248 19.33 6.16 -2.53
C GLU A 248 17.90 5.71 -2.88
N PHE A 249 16.93 5.96 -2.00
CA PHE A 249 15.51 5.72 -2.27
C PHE A 249 15.05 6.49 -3.51
N LEU A 250 15.35 7.80 -3.56
CA LEU A 250 14.99 8.66 -4.68
C LEU A 250 15.70 8.25 -5.98
N ALA A 251 17.00 7.93 -5.91
CA ALA A 251 17.78 7.48 -7.06
C ALA A 251 17.22 6.18 -7.66
N LYS A 252 16.90 5.20 -6.80
CA LYS A 252 16.29 3.94 -7.23
C LYS A 252 14.92 4.19 -7.88
N GLY A 253 14.05 4.93 -7.20
CA GLY A 253 12.72 5.25 -7.74
C GLY A 253 12.79 6.01 -9.06
N TRP A 254 13.75 6.93 -9.22
CA TRP A 254 13.94 7.70 -10.44
C TRP A 254 14.40 6.79 -11.59
N ALA A 255 15.41 5.95 -11.35
CA ALA A 255 15.85 4.97 -12.33
C ALA A 255 14.73 4.00 -12.74
N ASP A 256 13.94 3.54 -11.76
CA ASP A 256 12.83 2.63 -11.98
C ASP A 256 11.75 3.24 -12.87
N ILE A 257 11.36 4.50 -12.63
CA ILE A 257 10.39 5.23 -13.45
C ILE A 257 10.95 5.49 -14.85
N GLY A 258 12.20 5.92 -14.95
CA GLY A 258 12.88 6.12 -16.23
C GLY A 258 12.91 4.86 -17.10
N ALA A 259 13.06 3.67 -16.50
CA ALA A 259 13.03 2.41 -17.23
C ALA A 259 11.69 2.16 -17.96
N TYR A 260 10.57 2.68 -17.43
CA TYR A 260 9.24 2.57 -18.04
C TYR A 260 8.98 3.57 -19.16
N LEU A 261 9.80 4.60 -19.27
CA LEU A 261 9.62 5.64 -20.28
C LEU A 261 10.42 5.33 -21.55
N PRO A 262 9.91 5.73 -22.73
CA PRO A 262 10.69 5.80 -23.97
C PRO A 262 12.02 6.53 -23.76
N ALA A 263 13.07 6.15 -24.49
CA ALA A 263 14.42 6.66 -24.26
C ALA A 263 14.52 8.19 -24.39
N GLU A 264 13.74 8.76 -25.30
CA GLU A 264 13.59 10.19 -25.54
C GLU A 264 12.91 10.97 -24.39
N GLN A 265 12.21 10.27 -23.50
CA GLN A 265 11.52 10.81 -22.33
C GLN A 265 12.30 10.57 -21.03
N ARG A 266 13.46 9.90 -21.10
CA ARG A 266 14.30 9.64 -19.92
C ARG A 266 15.20 10.83 -19.64
N ARG A 267 15.02 11.46 -18.48
CA ARG A 267 16.04 12.36 -17.94
C ARG A 267 17.32 11.62 -17.52
N PRO A 268 18.50 12.23 -17.74
CA PRO A 268 19.76 11.82 -17.12
C PRO A 268 19.67 11.81 -15.58
N LEU A 269 20.75 11.36 -14.92
CA LEU A 269 20.93 11.33 -13.45
C LEU A 269 21.01 12.74 -12.79
N ASP A 270 20.16 13.69 -13.19
CA ASP A 270 19.81 14.84 -12.35
C ASP A 270 18.85 14.35 -11.26
N VAL A 271 19.37 13.45 -10.42
CA VAL A 271 18.60 12.71 -9.41
C VAL A 271 17.96 13.71 -8.45
N PRO A 272 16.66 13.57 -8.15
CA PRO A 272 16.02 14.39 -7.14
C PRO A 272 16.78 14.29 -5.81
N HIS A 273 17.03 15.43 -5.18
CA HIS A 273 17.75 15.47 -3.92
C HIS A 273 16.78 15.44 -2.75
N GLY A 274 16.97 14.47 -1.86
CA GLY A 274 16.15 14.27 -0.67
C GLY A 274 16.83 14.75 0.60
N ARG A 275 16.08 15.49 1.42
CA ARG A 275 16.50 15.93 2.74
C ARG A 275 15.39 15.68 3.76
N LEU A 276 15.73 14.99 4.85
CA LEU A 276 14.88 14.94 6.03
C LEU A 276 14.95 16.28 6.75
N THR A 277 13.80 16.83 7.10
CA THR A 277 13.68 18.07 7.88
C THR A 277 12.50 17.99 8.85
N GLU A 278 12.45 18.94 9.77
CA GLU A 278 11.35 19.11 10.71
C GLU A 278 10.88 20.57 10.69
N ILE A 279 9.57 20.77 10.62
CA ILE A 279 8.94 22.11 10.69
C ILE A 279 7.79 22.05 11.69
N ASP A 280 7.82 22.89 12.73
CA ASP A 280 6.77 22.96 13.76
C ASP A 280 6.36 21.59 14.35
N GLY A 281 7.31 20.67 14.50
CA GLY A 281 7.08 19.30 14.99
C GLY A 281 6.56 18.32 13.93
N HIS A 282 6.45 18.73 12.67
CA HIS A 282 6.12 17.88 11.53
C HIS A 282 7.39 17.34 10.90
N HIS A 283 7.51 16.02 10.76
CA HIS A 283 8.65 15.38 10.11
C HIS A 283 8.36 15.23 8.63
N LEU A 284 9.34 15.54 7.77
CA LEU A 284 9.14 15.40 6.34
C LEU A 284 10.41 15.07 5.56
N LEU A 285 10.21 14.40 4.44
CA LEU A 285 11.18 14.29 3.36
C LEU A 285 10.89 15.41 2.35
N SER A 286 11.77 16.41 2.31
CA SER A 286 11.79 17.44 1.25
C SER A 286 12.56 16.90 0.06
N VAL A 287 11.98 17.04 -1.14
CA VAL A 287 12.58 16.59 -2.39
C VAL A 287 12.71 17.78 -3.32
N THR A 288 13.92 18.05 -3.78
CA THR A 288 14.23 19.12 -4.74
C THR A 288 14.56 18.52 -6.09
N PHE A 289 13.91 19.03 -7.13
CA PHE A 289 14.14 18.63 -8.51
C PHE A 289 15.07 19.63 -9.19
N ALA A 290 16.08 19.11 -9.88
CA ALA A 290 17.04 19.91 -10.64
C ALA A 290 16.70 19.89 -12.14
N GLY A 291 17.33 20.81 -12.88
CA GLY A 291 17.18 20.92 -14.33
C GLY A 291 16.08 21.90 -14.75
N ALA A 292 15.75 21.88 -16.05
CA ALA A 292 14.65 22.69 -16.58
C ALA A 292 13.32 22.11 -16.08
N ILE A 293 12.51 22.93 -15.42
CA ILE A 293 11.18 22.55 -14.93
C ILE A 293 10.13 23.15 -15.88
N GLY A 294 9.49 22.28 -16.65
CA GLY A 294 8.42 22.62 -17.57
C GLY A 294 7.07 22.81 -16.85
N PRO A 295 6.03 23.23 -17.59
CA PRO A 295 4.67 23.33 -17.05
C PRO A 295 4.21 22.01 -16.42
N ALA A 296 3.50 22.09 -15.31
CA ALA A 296 3.02 20.98 -14.47
C ALA A 296 4.11 20.12 -13.80
N GLU A 297 5.40 20.35 -14.06
CA GLU A 297 6.50 19.70 -13.31
C GLU A 297 6.68 20.35 -11.93
N SER A 298 7.19 19.56 -10.98
CA SER A 298 7.42 20.05 -9.62
C SER A 298 8.84 20.53 -9.44
N TYR A 299 8.99 21.72 -8.85
CA TYR A 299 10.26 22.22 -8.31
C TYR A 299 10.61 21.51 -7.00
N PHE A 300 9.60 21.33 -6.14
CA PHE A 300 9.72 20.66 -4.86
C PHE A 300 8.57 19.71 -4.63
N ALA A 301 8.82 18.64 -3.88
CA ALA A 301 7.81 17.76 -3.32
C ALA A 301 8.10 17.48 -1.84
N ALA A 302 7.09 17.16 -1.05
CA ALA A 302 7.25 16.82 0.36
C ALA A 302 6.31 15.70 0.79
N ILE A 303 6.88 14.64 1.37
CA ILE A 303 6.15 13.64 2.14
C ILE A 303 6.21 14.08 3.59
N VAL A 304 5.06 14.40 4.17
CA VAL A 304 4.97 15.01 5.51
C VAL A 304 4.21 14.09 6.45
N LEU A 305 4.77 13.78 7.61
CA LEU A 305 4.08 13.20 8.75
C LEU A 305 3.72 14.32 9.73
N PRO A 306 2.45 14.75 9.79
CA PRO A 306 2.01 15.78 10.73
C PRO A 306 2.21 15.33 12.18
N ALA A 307 2.40 16.31 13.07
CA ALA A 307 2.65 16.07 14.48
C ALA A 307 1.44 15.36 15.10
N GLY A 308 1.67 14.22 15.75
CA GLY A 308 0.62 13.41 16.37
C GLY A 308 -0.30 12.69 15.40
N SER A 309 0.04 12.64 14.10
CA SER A 309 -0.65 11.85 13.08
C SER A 309 0.11 10.55 12.80
N SER A 310 -0.61 9.50 12.40
CA SER A 310 -0.03 8.29 11.80
C SER A 310 -0.18 8.25 10.27
N VAL A 311 -0.77 9.30 9.69
CA VAL A 311 -1.08 9.41 8.26
C VAL A 311 -0.24 10.53 7.67
N CYS A 312 0.48 10.21 6.60
CA CYS A 312 1.25 11.18 5.84
C CYS A 312 0.39 11.98 4.88
N ARG A 313 0.88 13.17 4.52
CA ARG A 313 0.32 14.08 3.53
C ARG A 313 1.38 14.35 2.46
N PHE A 314 0.96 14.57 1.23
CA PHE A 314 1.86 14.78 0.10
C PHE A 314 1.64 16.15 -0.54
N PHE A 315 2.69 16.95 -0.62
CA PHE A 315 2.65 18.31 -1.18
C PHE A 315 3.62 18.47 -2.32
N THR A 316 3.29 19.36 -3.25
CA THR A 316 4.17 19.73 -4.36
C THR A 316 4.12 21.24 -4.59
N LEU A 317 5.25 21.80 -5.01
CA LEU A 317 5.31 23.13 -5.59
C LEU A 317 5.50 22.97 -7.10
N ALA A 318 4.41 23.06 -7.85
CA ALA A 318 4.37 22.77 -9.28
C ALA A 318 4.37 24.04 -10.12
N ASN A 319 5.09 24.02 -11.24
CA ASN A 319 5.01 25.06 -12.26
C ASN A 319 3.58 25.10 -12.82
N ASP A 320 2.88 26.21 -12.65
CA ASP A 320 1.51 26.40 -13.12
C ASP A 320 1.42 26.80 -14.60
N GLY A 321 2.57 26.84 -15.31
CA GLY A 321 2.67 27.30 -16.70
C GLY A 321 2.56 28.82 -16.85
N GLY A 322 2.40 29.56 -15.74
CA GLY A 322 2.28 31.00 -15.70
C GLY A 322 3.59 31.68 -15.31
N GLY A 323 4.14 32.51 -16.19
CA GLY A 323 5.20 33.47 -15.83
C GLY A 323 6.64 33.03 -16.15
N ASP A 324 7.61 33.66 -15.49
CA ASP A 324 9.05 33.54 -15.77
C ASP A 324 9.74 32.41 -14.98
N GLY A 325 8.96 31.50 -14.37
CA GLY A 325 9.44 30.41 -13.53
C GLY A 325 9.87 30.82 -12.12
N ARG A 326 9.54 32.04 -11.67
CA ARG A 326 9.85 32.51 -10.31
C ARG A 326 8.76 32.20 -9.28
N THR A 327 7.55 31.93 -9.75
CA THR A 327 6.40 31.57 -8.92
C THR A 327 5.81 30.25 -9.39
N ALA A 328 5.12 29.57 -8.48
CA ALA A 328 4.56 28.24 -8.68
C ALA A 328 3.33 28.05 -7.79
N LEU A 329 2.61 26.95 -8.05
CA LEU A 329 1.43 26.56 -7.30
C LEU A 329 1.79 25.55 -6.22
N LEU A 330 1.55 25.91 -4.96
CA LEU A 330 1.55 24.94 -3.86
C LEU A 330 0.22 24.19 -3.89
N GLY A 331 0.29 22.87 -3.91
CA GLY A 331 -0.88 22.03 -3.75
C GLY A 331 -0.60 20.73 -3.03
N GLU A 332 -1.68 20.10 -2.63
CA GLU A 332 -1.69 18.85 -1.89
C GLU A 332 -2.34 17.76 -2.73
N TRP A 333 -1.73 16.58 -2.72
CA TRP A 333 -2.28 15.40 -3.36
C TRP A 333 -3.09 14.61 -2.34
N LEU A 334 -4.35 14.40 -2.66
CA LEU A 334 -5.26 13.51 -1.95
C LEU A 334 -5.53 12.29 -2.84
N ALA A 335 -6.14 11.25 -2.26
CA ALA A 335 -6.64 10.12 -3.05
C ALA A 335 -7.62 10.60 -4.16
N SER A 336 -8.41 11.64 -3.87
CA SER A 336 -9.34 12.27 -4.82
C SER A 336 -8.67 13.20 -5.85
N GLY A 337 -7.34 13.27 -5.89
CA GLY A 337 -6.59 14.13 -6.82
C GLY A 337 -5.95 15.37 -6.18
N TYR A 338 -5.44 16.25 -7.04
CA TYR A 338 -4.67 17.43 -6.65
C TYR A 338 -5.55 18.60 -6.18
N VAL A 339 -5.23 19.17 -5.03
CA VAL A 339 -5.93 20.30 -4.42
C VAL A 339 -4.99 21.51 -4.33
N PRO A 340 -5.23 22.57 -5.12
CA PRO A 340 -4.53 23.85 -4.98
C PRO A 340 -4.66 24.41 -3.57
N ARG A 341 -3.54 24.82 -2.98
CA ARG A 341 -3.49 25.42 -1.63
C ARG A 341 -3.12 26.90 -1.67
N GLN A 342 -2.13 27.26 -2.48
CA GLN A 342 -1.67 28.64 -2.60
C GLN A 342 -1.02 28.90 -3.96
N GLU A 343 -1.51 29.93 -4.65
CA GLU A 343 -0.99 30.45 -5.92
C GLU A 343 0.17 31.43 -5.69
N ASP A 344 0.90 31.75 -6.77
CA ASP A 344 1.98 32.74 -6.82
C ASP A 344 3.08 32.53 -5.75
N MET A 345 3.34 31.29 -5.36
CA MET A 345 4.33 30.98 -4.33
C MET A 345 5.74 31.07 -4.92
N PRO A 346 6.70 31.78 -4.28
CA PRO A 346 8.07 31.82 -4.75
C PRO A 346 8.66 30.41 -4.89
N VAL A 347 9.40 30.18 -5.98
CA VAL A 347 10.18 28.95 -6.20
C VAL A 347 11.43 28.99 -5.31
N ASP A 348 11.21 28.71 -4.04
CA ASP A 348 12.20 28.74 -2.96
C ASP A 348 11.84 27.67 -1.92
N GLU A 349 12.83 26.89 -1.46
CA GLU A 349 12.57 25.77 -0.55
C GLU A 349 11.99 26.25 0.78
N ASP A 350 12.50 27.35 1.33
CA ASP A 350 11.99 27.89 2.59
C ASP A 350 10.54 28.41 2.44
N ALA A 351 10.21 29.02 1.30
CA ALA A 351 8.84 29.44 0.99
C ALA A 351 7.89 28.23 0.89
N PHE A 352 8.32 27.17 0.22
CA PHE A 352 7.59 25.92 0.11
C PHE A 352 7.31 25.30 1.49
N LEU A 353 8.34 25.14 2.33
CA LEU A 353 8.20 24.58 3.67
C LEU A 353 7.29 25.43 4.57
N ARG A 354 7.40 26.76 4.52
CA ARG A 354 6.48 27.66 5.24
C ARG A 354 5.05 27.54 4.76
N GLY A 355 4.85 27.40 3.44
CA GLY A 355 3.53 27.18 2.86
C GLY A 355 2.87 25.90 3.36
N ILE A 356 3.63 24.81 3.46
CA ILE A 356 3.17 23.56 4.07
C ILE A 356 2.79 23.78 5.54
N ALA A 357 3.66 24.40 6.35
CA ALA A 357 3.36 24.68 7.76
C ALA A 357 2.07 25.50 7.93
N ASP A 358 1.84 26.50 7.06
CA ASP A 358 0.62 27.30 7.06
C ASP A 358 -0.65 26.47 6.77
N VAL A 359 -0.55 25.44 5.92
CA VAL A 359 -1.66 24.51 5.61
C VAL A 359 -1.90 23.50 6.74
N LEU A 360 -0.85 23.09 7.46
CA LEU A 360 -0.94 22.16 8.59
C LEU A 360 -1.36 22.86 9.89
N GLY A 361 -1.09 24.16 10.00
CA GLY A 361 -1.42 24.97 11.15
C GLY A 361 -2.93 25.10 11.42
N PRO A 362 -3.31 25.53 12.63
CA PRO A 362 -4.72 25.71 12.97
C PRO A 362 -5.36 26.73 12.00
N PRO A 363 -6.64 26.52 11.60
CA PRO A 363 -7.29 27.39 10.64
C PRO A 363 -7.22 28.85 11.12
N LYS A 364 -6.61 29.71 10.31
CA LYS A 364 -6.49 31.15 10.60
C LYS A 364 -7.91 31.68 10.85
N ARG A 365 -8.23 32.03 12.11
CA ARG A 365 -9.52 32.66 12.46
C ARG A 365 -9.65 33.90 11.59
N ARG A 366 -10.54 33.88 10.60
CA ARG A 366 -10.91 35.09 9.84
C ARG A 366 -11.41 36.11 10.85
N GLY A 367 -10.60 37.13 11.13
CA GLY A 367 -10.97 38.20 12.03
C GLY A 367 -12.26 38.84 11.52
N LEU A 368 -13.30 38.83 12.35
CA LEU A 368 -14.46 39.70 12.18
C LEU A 368 -13.93 41.14 12.21
N PHE A 369 -13.64 41.71 11.04
CA PHE A 369 -13.48 43.15 10.91
C PHE A 369 -14.81 43.80 11.29
N ARG A 370 -14.84 44.37 12.49
CA ARG A 370 -15.80 45.40 12.89
C ARG A 370 -15.75 46.50 11.82
N ARG A 371 -16.79 46.57 10.97
CA ARG A 371 -17.15 47.81 10.31
C ARG A 371 -17.59 48.79 11.40
N ARG A 372 -16.69 49.65 11.86
CA ARG A 372 -17.08 50.91 12.51
C ARG A 372 -17.57 51.85 11.41
N ARG A 373 -18.86 52.19 11.46
CA ARG A 373 -19.37 53.44 10.92
C ARG A 373 -19.27 54.50 11.99
#